data_AF-A0A349GB21-F1
#
_entry.id   AF-A0A349GB21-F1
#
_cell.length_a   1.000
_cell.length_b   1.000
_cell.length_c   1.000
_cell.angle_alpha   90.00
_cell.angle_beta   90.00
_cell.angle_gamma   90.00
#
_symmetry.space_group_name_H-M   'P 1'
#
loop_
_entity.id
_entity.type
_entity.pdbx_description
1 polymer ?
#
loop_
_entity_poly.entity_id
_entity_poly.type
_entity_poly.pdbx_seq_one_letter_code
_entity_poly.pdbx_strand_id
1 'polypeptide(L)'
;MIYFSLFFEFFKIGLFAIGGGMATIPFLRHLSETSGWYSIAFITDMVAISESTPGPIGINMATYAGYHIAGMLGGIIATMGMVLPSIIIVTIVSGYMEKFSHSETLQQAFYGLRPAVTGLIAVACFDIIRLAVFNLEAWTNFSRILEVIDVTKLAYFGIIYFLIIRFKRHPINYIAISAIVGIILGMGH
;
A
#
# COMPACT_ATOMS: atom_id res chain seq x y z
N MET A 1 -9.28 30.42 -8.49
CA MET A 1 -8.99 30.32 -7.05
C MET A 1 -8.99 28.86 -6.58
N ILE A 2 -9.98 28.05 -6.97
CA ILE A 2 -10.07 26.64 -6.57
C ILE A 2 -8.81 25.81 -6.88
N TYR A 3 -8.22 25.94 -8.07
CA TYR A 3 -7.02 25.18 -8.46
C TYR A 3 -5.80 25.46 -7.58
N PHE A 4 -5.62 26.71 -7.14
CA PHE A 4 -4.50 27.07 -6.27
C PHE A 4 -4.70 26.51 -4.87
N SER A 5 -5.92 26.62 -4.33
CA SER A 5 -6.29 26.00 -3.06
C SER A 5 -6.11 24.48 -3.12
N LEU A 6 -6.59 23.84 -4.19
CA LEU A 6 -6.44 22.41 -4.42
C LEU A 6 -4.97 22.00 -4.41
N PHE A 7 -4.13 22.67 -5.20
CA PHE A 7 -2.70 22.41 -5.23
C PHE A 7 -2.07 22.52 -3.84
N PHE A 8 -2.37 23.60 -3.11
CA PHE A 8 -1.78 23.86 -1.80
C PHE A 8 -2.24 22.87 -0.73
N GLU A 9 -3.52 22.49 -0.72
CA GLU A 9 -4.03 21.46 0.18
C GLU A 9 -3.35 20.12 -0.09
N PHE A 10 -3.32 19.67 -1.34
CA PHE A 10 -2.65 18.41 -1.68
C PHE A 10 -1.14 18.46 -1.50
N PHE A 11 -0.49 19.63 -1.64
CA PHE A 11 0.92 19.82 -1.29
C PHE A 11 1.19 19.64 0.20
N LYS A 12 0.33 20.17 1.07
CA LYS A 12 0.40 19.91 2.52
C LYS A 12 0.19 18.43 2.82
N ILE A 13 -0.80 17.80 2.20
CA ILE A 13 -1.06 16.36 2.37
C ILE A 13 0.19 15.56 1.97
N GLY A 14 0.80 15.86 0.82
CA GLY A 14 2.01 15.21 0.34
C GLY A 14 3.24 15.39 1.25
N LEU A 15 3.31 16.50 2.01
CA LEU A 15 4.37 16.73 3.00
C LEU A 15 4.20 15.86 4.25
N PHE A 16 2.97 15.63 4.71
CA PHE A 16 2.70 15.07 6.04
C PHE A 16 2.13 13.65 6.04
N ALA A 17 1.62 13.14 4.92
CA ALA A 17 1.10 11.78 4.78
C ALA A 17 2.23 10.74 4.64
N ILE A 18 3.14 10.71 5.61
CA ILE A 18 4.27 9.77 5.67
C ILE A 18 3.76 8.44 6.22
N GLY A 19 3.83 7.37 5.41
CA GLY A 19 3.31 6.05 5.78
C GLY A 19 2.44 5.37 4.71
N GLY A 20 2.36 5.94 3.51
CA GLY A 20 1.64 5.35 2.38
C GLY A 20 0.19 5.86 2.24
N GLY A 21 -0.60 5.20 1.39
CA GLY A 21 -1.95 5.67 1.07
C GLY A 21 -2.91 5.73 2.25
N MET A 22 -2.80 4.79 3.20
CA MET A 22 -3.63 4.79 4.41
C MET A 22 -3.36 5.99 5.32
N ALA A 23 -2.11 6.47 5.37
CA ALA A 23 -1.76 7.68 6.10
C ALA A 23 -2.37 8.95 5.50
N THR A 24 -2.88 8.89 4.25
CA THR A 24 -3.53 10.01 3.56
C THR A 24 -4.99 10.20 4.00
N ILE A 25 -5.66 9.14 4.46
CA ILE A 25 -7.10 9.16 4.79
C ILE A 25 -7.46 10.19 5.88
N PRO A 26 -6.73 10.30 7.01
CA PRO A 26 -7.04 11.30 8.03
C PRO A 26 -6.98 12.74 7.49
N PHE A 27 -6.03 13.04 6.60
CA PHE A 27 -5.93 14.35 5.97
C PHE A 27 -7.08 14.61 5.01
N LEU A 28 -7.50 13.61 4.23
CA LEU A 28 -8.66 13.74 3.33
C LEU A 28 -9.97 13.92 4.09
N ARG A 29 -10.11 13.28 5.25
CA ARG A 29 -11.25 13.51 6.16
C ARG A 29 -11.23 14.95 6.68
N HIS A 30 -10.10 15.41 7.19
CA HIS A 30 -9.97 16.79 7.65
C HIS A 30 -10.25 17.81 6.54
N LEU A 31 -9.78 17.53 5.31
CA LEU A 31 -10.06 18.36 4.13
C LEU A 31 -11.56 18.36 3.78
N SER A 32 -12.23 17.21 3.85
CA SER A 32 -13.69 17.11 3.66
C SER A 32 -14.44 18.00 4.66
N GLU A 33 -14.08 17.91 5.94
CA GLU A 33 -14.71 18.65 7.03
C GLU A 33 -14.48 20.17 6.93
N THR A 34 -13.29 20.60 6.50
CA THR A 34 -12.91 22.03 6.46
C THR A 34 -13.31 22.73 5.16
N SER A 35 -13.24 22.05 4.02
CA SER A 35 -13.51 22.64 2.70
C SER A 35 -14.93 22.38 2.19
N GLY A 36 -15.59 21.32 2.66
CA GLY A 36 -16.88 20.86 2.13
C GLY A 36 -16.83 20.36 0.68
N TRP A 37 -15.63 20.12 0.12
CA TRP A 37 -15.44 19.76 -1.29
C TRP A 37 -16.00 18.38 -1.68
N TYR A 38 -16.10 17.47 -0.73
CA TYR A 38 -16.70 16.15 -0.89
C TYR A 38 -17.17 15.65 0.49
N SER A 39 -18.08 14.67 0.51
CA SER A 39 -18.58 14.09 1.76
C SER A 39 -17.58 13.11 2.37
N ILE A 40 -17.69 12.84 3.68
CA ILE A 40 -16.89 11.80 4.33
C ILE A 40 -17.17 10.41 3.73
N ALA A 41 -18.41 10.14 3.30
CA ALA A 41 -18.78 8.89 2.64
C ALA A 41 -18.05 8.72 1.30
N PHE A 42 -17.82 9.81 0.57
CA PHE A 42 -17.08 9.79 -0.69
C PHE A 42 -15.66 9.25 -0.52
N ILE A 43 -15.03 9.42 0.65
CA ILE A 43 -13.68 8.88 0.93
C ILE A 43 -13.65 7.35 0.78
N THR A 44 -14.72 6.65 1.18
CA THR A 44 -14.82 5.20 1.00
C THR A 44 -14.85 4.80 -0.47
N ASP A 45 -15.56 5.57 -1.31
CA ASP A 45 -15.57 5.36 -2.76
C ASP A 45 -14.18 5.61 -3.36
N MET A 46 -13.47 6.65 -2.88
CA MET A 46 -12.10 6.93 -3.31
C MET A 46 -11.16 5.77 -2.98
N VAL A 47 -11.27 5.18 -1.79
CA VAL A 47 -10.47 4.02 -1.39
C VAL A 47 -10.79 2.83 -2.31
N ALA A 48 -12.07 2.51 -2.51
CA ALA A 48 -12.46 1.40 -3.37
C ALA A 48 -11.91 1.52 -4.80
N ILE A 49 -12.03 2.71 -5.41
CA ILE A 49 -11.49 2.97 -6.74
C ILE A 49 -9.96 2.91 -6.72
N SER A 50 -9.31 3.52 -5.73
CA SER A 50 -7.85 3.61 -5.64
C SER A 50 -7.18 2.26 -5.46
N GLU A 51 -7.79 1.35 -4.69
CA GLU A 51 -7.35 -0.05 -4.52
C GLU A 51 -7.61 -0.90 -5.77
N SER A 52 -8.65 -0.57 -6.54
CA SER A 52 -8.98 -1.26 -7.79
C SER A 52 -8.04 -0.86 -8.94
N THR A 53 -7.53 0.37 -8.90
CA THR A 53 -6.59 0.89 -9.90
C THR A 53 -5.14 0.59 -9.53
N PRO A 54 -4.27 0.24 -10.49
CA PRO A 54 -2.86 0.06 -10.21
C PRO A 54 -2.22 1.39 -9.79
N GLY A 55 -1.43 1.37 -8.72
CA GLY A 55 -0.63 2.51 -8.28
C GLY A 55 -0.73 2.78 -6.78
N PRO A 56 -0.01 3.81 -6.28
CA PRO A 56 -0.06 4.19 -4.88
C PRO A 56 -1.42 4.78 -4.51
N ILE A 57 -2.11 4.15 -3.56
CA ILE A 57 -3.47 4.53 -3.12
C ILE A 57 -3.59 6.03 -2.81
N GLY A 58 -2.59 6.63 -2.14
CA GLY A 58 -2.60 8.07 -1.84
C GLY A 58 -2.66 8.96 -3.08
N ILE A 59 -1.85 8.65 -4.09
CA ILE A 59 -1.79 9.41 -5.35
C ILE A 59 -3.08 9.23 -6.16
N ASN A 60 -3.60 7.99 -6.21
CA ASN A 60 -4.87 7.69 -6.87
C ASN A 60 -6.03 8.43 -6.20
N MET A 61 -6.09 8.45 -4.86
CA MET A 61 -7.09 9.22 -4.11
C MET A 61 -6.98 10.72 -4.36
N ALA A 62 -5.76 11.29 -4.43
CA ALA A 62 -5.57 12.70 -4.77
C ALA A 62 -6.03 13.02 -6.19
N THR A 63 -5.73 12.14 -7.15
CA THR A 63 -6.21 12.26 -8.54
C THR A 63 -7.74 12.29 -8.58
N TYR A 64 -8.38 11.36 -7.87
CA TYR A 64 -9.83 11.21 -7.90
C TYR A 64 -10.55 12.33 -7.13
N ALA A 65 -10.02 12.74 -5.98
CA ALA A 65 -10.52 13.90 -5.24
C ALA A 65 -10.41 15.17 -6.09
N GLY A 66 -9.25 15.43 -6.70
CA GLY A 66 -9.07 16.57 -7.61
C GLY A 66 -10.00 16.52 -8.80
N TYR A 67 -10.22 15.34 -9.37
CA TYR A 67 -11.15 15.14 -10.49
C TYR A 67 -12.58 15.46 -10.09
N HIS A 68 -13.02 15.01 -8.91
CA HIS A 68 -14.34 15.31 -8.37
C HIS A 68 -14.56 16.81 -8.18
N ILE A 69 -13.53 17.53 -7.71
CA ILE A 69 -13.65 18.94 -7.33
C ILE A 69 -13.63 19.87 -8.55
N ALA A 70 -12.73 19.63 -9.52
CA ALA A 70 -12.52 20.54 -10.64
C ALA A 70 -12.25 19.84 -11.97
N GLY A 71 -12.79 18.63 -12.15
CA GLY A 71 -12.66 17.83 -13.37
C GLY A 71 -11.22 17.42 -13.66
N MET A 72 -10.93 17.11 -14.94
CA MET A 72 -9.64 16.59 -15.36
C MET A 72 -8.44 17.45 -14.92
N LEU A 73 -8.56 18.78 -15.01
CA LEU A 73 -7.51 19.69 -14.54
C LEU A 73 -7.32 19.64 -13.02
N GLY A 74 -8.42 19.52 -12.27
CA GLY A 74 -8.35 19.31 -10.83
C GLY A 74 -7.59 18.03 -10.47
N GLY A 75 -7.87 16.93 -11.17
CA GLY A 75 -7.16 15.67 -10.97
C GLY A 75 -5.65 15.81 -11.18
N ILE A 76 -5.24 16.46 -12.28
CA ILE A 76 -3.82 16.71 -12.56
C ILE A 76 -3.19 17.58 -11.46
N ILE A 77 -3.86 18.65 -11.06
CA ILE A 77 -3.31 19.62 -10.10
C ILE A 77 -3.20 19.06 -8.69
N ALA A 78 -4.20 18.30 -8.22
CA ALA A 78 -4.14 17.62 -6.92
C ALA A 78 -3.01 16.59 -6.89
N THR A 79 -2.88 15.80 -7.95
CA THR A 79 -1.82 14.80 -8.10
C THR A 79 -0.44 15.44 -8.05
N MET A 80 -0.24 16.50 -8.84
CA MET A 80 1.02 17.25 -8.85
C MET A 80 1.30 17.89 -7.50
N GLY A 81 0.29 18.49 -6.86
CA GLY A 81 0.41 19.02 -5.50
C GLY A 81 0.91 17.96 -4.53
N MET A 82 0.32 16.77 -4.53
CA MET A 82 0.69 15.69 -3.62
C MET A 82 2.10 15.13 -3.86
N VAL A 83 2.54 14.99 -5.12
CA VAL A 83 3.82 14.34 -5.46
C VAL A 83 5.01 15.29 -5.38
N LEU A 84 4.81 16.57 -5.70
CA LEU A 84 5.88 17.57 -5.73
C LEU A 84 6.69 17.70 -4.42
N PRO A 85 6.13 17.68 -3.20
CA PRO A 85 6.94 17.81 -1.99
C PRO A 85 7.93 16.65 -1.84
N SER A 86 7.54 15.43 -2.18
CA SER A 86 8.45 14.28 -2.16
C SER A 86 9.59 14.44 -3.18
N ILE A 87 9.30 14.94 -4.39
CA ILE A 87 10.33 15.22 -5.40
C ILE A 87 11.33 16.26 -4.88
N ILE A 88 10.84 17.34 -4.27
CA ILE A 88 11.70 18.41 -3.72
C ILE A 88 12.59 17.83 -2.61
N ILE A 89 12.02 17.12 -1.65
CA ILE A 89 12.75 16.53 -0.52
C ILE A 89 13.80 15.55 -1.02
N VAL A 90 13.43 14.61 -1.90
CA VAL A 90 14.36 13.61 -2.44
C VAL A 90 15.51 14.29 -3.19
N THR A 91 15.23 15.29 -4.01
CA THR A 91 16.25 16.03 -4.77
C THR A 91 17.24 16.75 -3.85
N ILE A 92 16.75 17.39 -2.78
CA ILE A 92 17.60 18.06 -1.79
C ILE A 92 18.46 17.02 -1.07
N VAL A 93 17.84 15.96 -0.55
CA VAL A 93 18.51 14.90 0.20
C VAL A 93 19.55 14.20 -0.67
N SER A 94 19.24 13.85 -1.91
CA SER A 94 20.17 13.20 -2.82
C SER A 94 21.40 14.07 -3.10
N GLY A 95 21.21 15.37 -3.32
CA GLY A 95 22.31 16.31 -3.53
C GLY A 95 23.26 16.42 -2.33
N TYR A 96 22.74 16.30 -1.09
CA TYR A 96 23.60 16.20 0.09
C TYR A 96 24.24 14.81 0.22
N MET A 97 23.51 13.74 -0.06
CA MET A 97 24.02 12.37 0.04
C MET A 97 25.21 12.13 -0.88
N GLU A 98 25.23 12.70 -2.10
CA GLU A 98 26.38 12.57 -3.01
C GLU A 98 27.68 13.10 -2.39
N LYS A 99 27.60 14.21 -1.63
CA LYS A 99 28.76 14.81 -0.95
C LYS A 99 29.31 13.94 0.17
N PHE A 100 28.47 13.11 0.78
CA PHE A 100 28.84 12.22 1.89
C PHE A 100 28.90 10.73 1.49
N SER A 101 28.81 10.43 0.19
CA SER A 101 28.75 9.06 -0.33
C SER A 101 29.99 8.21 0.01
N HIS A 102 31.13 8.86 0.25
CA HIS A 102 32.39 8.24 0.66
C HIS A 102 32.58 8.17 2.18
N SER A 103 31.61 8.65 2.98
CA SER A 103 31.65 8.55 4.43
C SER A 103 31.36 7.12 4.87
N GLU A 104 32.28 6.52 5.62
CA GLU A 104 32.08 5.18 6.21
C GLU A 104 30.81 5.11 7.07
N THR A 105 30.48 6.17 7.80
CA THR A 105 29.28 6.25 8.64
C THR A 105 27.99 6.08 7.82
N LEU A 106 27.91 6.73 6.65
CA LEU A 106 26.75 6.63 5.78
C LEU A 106 26.61 5.22 5.21
N GLN A 107 27.74 4.63 4.77
CA GLN A 107 27.77 3.27 4.24
C GLN A 107 27.36 2.23 5.30
N GLN A 108 27.86 2.37 6.54
CA GLN A 108 27.49 1.51 7.66
C GLN A 108 26.01 1.66 8.03
N ALA A 109 25.46 2.88 8.01
CA ALA A 109 24.04 3.10 8.24
C ALA A 109 23.17 2.38 7.20
N PHE A 110 23.50 2.48 5.90
CA PHE A 110 22.79 1.73 4.85
C PHE A 110 23.00 0.23 4.95
N TYR A 111 24.18 -0.21 5.35
CA TYR A 111 24.47 -1.63 5.59
C TYR A 111 23.58 -2.20 6.70
N GLY A 112 23.34 -1.45 7.79
CA GLY A 112 22.40 -1.82 8.85
C GLY A 112 20.93 -1.70 8.45
N LEU A 113 20.59 -0.74 7.58
CA LEU A 113 19.22 -0.53 7.12
C LEU A 113 18.69 -1.70 6.29
N ARG A 114 19.53 -2.29 5.42
CA ARG A 114 19.14 -3.42 4.56
C ARG A 114 18.56 -4.61 5.35
N PRO A 115 19.25 -5.21 6.32
CA PRO A 115 18.71 -6.33 7.09
C PRO A 115 17.53 -5.91 7.97
N ALA A 116 17.47 -4.67 8.47
CA ALA A 116 16.32 -4.17 9.23
C ALA A 116 15.04 -4.13 8.37
N VAL A 117 15.13 -3.60 7.15
CA VAL A 117 14.02 -3.58 6.18
C VAL A 117 13.65 -4.99 5.76
N THR A 118 14.62 -5.87 5.50
CA THR A 118 14.37 -7.29 5.20
C THR A 118 13.62 -7.97 6.36
N GLY A 119 14.01 -7.73 7.61
CA GLY A 119 13.32 -8.25 8.78
C GLY A 119 11.88 -7.75 8.88
N LEU A 120 11.65 -6.46 8.65
CA LEU A 120 10.31 -5.87 8.66
C LEU A 120 9.40 -6.46 7.57
N ILE A 121 9.94 -6.63 6.35
CA ILE A 121 9.22 -7.30 5.25
C ILE A 121 8.95 -8.76 5.59
N ALA A 122 9.93 -9.48 6.17
CA ALA A 122 9.78 -10.87 6.56
C ALA A 122 8.68 -11.05 7.61
N VAL A 123 8.58 -10.15 8.60
CA VAL A 123 7.50 -10.14 9.58
C VAL A 123 6.14 -9.94 8.91
N ALA A 124 6.01 -8.93 8.03
CA ALA A 124 4.76 -8.70 7.31
C ALA A 124 4.35 -9.92 6.44
N CYS A 125 5.31 -10.55 5.75
CA CYS A 125 5.07 -11.79 5.00
C CYS A 125 4.64 -12.94 5.93
N PHE A 126 5.28 -13.08 7.09
CA PHE A 126 4.93 -14.12 8.05
C PHE A 126 3.52 -13.94 8.59
N ASP A 127 3.09 -12.71 8.89
CA ASP A 127 1.73 -12.42 9.35
C ASP A 127 0.68 -12.77 8.29
N ILE A 128 0.95 -12.46 7.01
CA ILE A 128 0.06 -12.84 5.90
C ILE A 128 -0.02 -14.35 5.74
N ILE A 129 1.11 -15.06 5.77
CA ILE A 129 1.15 -16.53 5.69
C ILE A 129 0.39 -17.14 6.87
N ARG A 130 0.58 -16.58 8.07
CA ARG A 130 -0.09 -17.04 9.29
C ARG A 130 -1.61 -16.96 9.12
N LEU A 131 -2.13 -15.83 8.63
CA LEU A 131 -3.55 -15.63 8.38
C LEU A 131 -4.08 -16.50 7.23
N ALA A 132 -3.29 -16.71 6.18
CA ALA A 132 -3.71 -17.43 4.99
C ALA A 132 -3.73 -18.96 5.19
N VAL A 133 -2.85 -19.50 6.03
CA VAL A 133 -2.62 -20.95 6.13
C VAL A 133 -3.13 -21.55 7.45
N PHE A 134 -3.08 -20.79 8.55
CA PHE A 134 -3.43 -21.34 9.87
C PHE A 134 -4.85 -20.94 10.27
N ASN A 135 -5.61 -21.90 10.80
CA ASN A 135 -6.94 -21.63 11.33
C ASN A 135 -6.83 -21.10 12.77
N LEU A 136 -6.92 -19.77 12.93
CA LEU A 136 -6.77 -19.09 14.22
C LEU A 136 -7.95 -19.36 15.18
N GLU A 137 -9.11 -19.79 14.69
CA GLU A 137 -10.28 -20.11 15.51
C GLU A 137 -10.12 -21.45 16.25
N ALA A 138 -9.36 -22.38 15.67
CA ALA A 138 -9.02 -23.68 16.27
C ALA A 138 -8.04 -23.56 17.46
N TRP A 139 -7.44 -22.38 17.67
CA TRP A 139 -6.43 -22.16 18.70
C TRP A 139 -6.99 -22.13 20.13
N THR A 140 -8.32 -22.10 20.28
CA THR A 140 -9.03 -22.14 21.57
C THR A 140 -9.02 -23.54 22.21
N ASN A 141 -8.78 -24.61 21.46
CA ASN A 141 -8.76 -25.98 21.97
C ASN A 141 -7.34 -26.58 21.92
N PHE A 142 -6.64 -26.58 23.06
CA PHE A 142 -5.26 -27.06 23.24
C PHE A 142 -5.04 -28.53 22.84
N SER A 143 -6.09 -29.33 22.71
CA SER A 143 -6.04 -30.77 22.40
C SER A 143 -5.84 -31.10 20.92
N ARG A 144 -5.85 -30.11 20.00
CA ARG A 144 -5.78 -30.37 18.54
C ARG A 144 -4.81 -29.46 17.79
N ILE A 145 -3.56 -29.37 18.26
CA ILE A 145 -2.46 -28.65 17.58
C ILE A 145 -2.27 -29.11 16.12
N LEU A 146 -2.63 -30.36 15.79
CA LEU A 146 -2.58 -30.91 14.44
C LEU A 146 -3.73 -30.47 13.52
N GLU A 147 -4.85 -29.93 14.04
CA GLU A 147 -5.95 -29.37 13.23
C GLU A 147 -5.79 -27.87 12.95
N VAL A 148 -4.81 -27.20 13.58
CA VAL A 148 -4.51 -25.78 13.36
C VAL A 148 -3.88 -25.55 11.97
N ILE A 149 -3.25 -26.59 11.42
CA ILE A 149 -2.65 -26.57 10.08
C ILE A 149 -3.66 -27.15 9.10
N ASP A 150 -4.30 -26.27 8.33
CA ASP A 150 -5.11 -26.70 7.21
C ASP A 150 -4.18 -27.17 6.08
N VAL A 151 -3.99 -28.49 6.01
CA VAL A 151 -3.10 -29.15 5.02
C VAL A 151 -3.48 -28.77 3.59
N THR A 152 -4.76 -28.48 3.34
CA THR A 152 -5.26 -28.05 2.02
C THR A 152 -4.74 -26.66 1.68
N LYS A 153 -4.85 -25.70 2.61
CA LYS A 153 -4.32 -24.33 2.44
C LYS A 153 -2.80 -24.32 2.29
N LEU A 154 -2.11 -25.13 3.10
CA LEU A 154 -0.64 -25.25 3.04
C LEU A 154 -0.16 -25.87 1.71
N ALA A 155 -0.80 -26.96 1.26
CA ALA A 155 -0.48 -27.60 -0.02
C ALA A 155 -0.72 -26.65 -1.19
N TYR A 156 -1.84 -25.92 -1.18
CA TYR A 156 -2.16 -24.93 -2.20
C TYR A 156 -1.13 -23.80 -2.26
N PHE A 157 -0.75 -23.25 -1.11
CA PHE A 157 0.31 -22.25 -1.00
C PHE A 157 1.63 -22.76 -1.58
N GLY A 158 2.04 -23.98 -1.22
CA GLY A 158 3.27 -24.61 -1.73
C GLY A 158 3.26 -24.80 -3.25
N ILE A 159 2.14 -25.23 -3.82
CA ILE A 159 1.97 -25.41 -5.27
C ILE A 159 2.08 -24.07 -6.00
N ILE A 160 1.36 -23.04 -5.56
CA ILE A 160 1.41 -21.72 -6.19
C ILE A 160 2.80 -21.09 -6.08
N TYR A 161 3.43 -21.18 -4.90
CA TYR A 161 4.80 -20.71 -4.69
C TYR A 161 5.79 -21.39 -5.65
N PHE A 162 5.68 -22.72 -5.79
CA PHE A 162 6.51 -23.48 -6.74
C PHE A 162 6.26 -23.05 -8.20
N LEU A 163 5.00 -22.87 -8.60
CA LEU A 163 4.65 -22.43 -9.95
C LEU A 163 5.21 -21.03 -10.25
N ILE A 164 5.14 -20.10 -9.29
CA ILE A 164 5.70 -18.75 -9.44
C ILE A 164 7.20 -18.80 -9.69
N ILE A 165 7.95 -19.55 -8.87
CA ILE A 165 9.41 -19.67 -9.01
C ILE A 165 9.79 -20.33 -10.33
N ARG A 166 9.06 -21.39 -10.71
CA ARG A 166 9.40 -22.22 -11.88
C ARG A 166 9.03 -21.59 -13.21
N PHE A 167 7.90 -20.89 -13.28
CA PHE A 167 7.32 -20.41 -14.54
C PHE A 167 7.37 -18.89 -14.71
N LYS A 168 7.60 -18.10 -13.64
CA LYS A 168 7.80 -16.63 -13.68
C LYS A 168 6.81 -15.86 -14.57
N ARG A 169 5.57 -16.36 -14.69
CA ARG A 169 4.50 -15.70 -15.45
C ARG A 169 4.02 -14.44 -14.73
N HIS A 170 3.21 -13.65 -15.42
CA HIS A 170 2.65 -12.42 -14.87
C HIS A 170 1.84 -12.70 -13.57
N PRO A 171 2.05 -11.94 -12.47
CA PRO A 171 1.38 -12.16 -11.18
C PRO A 171 -0.15 -12.26 -11.25
N ILE A 172 -0.76 -11.46 -12.13
CA ILE A 172 -2.22 -11.47 -12.39
C ILE A 172 -2.76 -12.87 -12.67
N ASN A 173 -2.01 -13.71 -13.39
CA ASN A 173 -2.46 -15.07 -13.72
C ASN A 173 -2.62 -15.93 -12.47
N TYR A 174 -1.65 -15.84 -11.55
CA TYR A 174 -1.71 -16.59 -10.30
C TYR A 174 -2.82 -16.06 -9.39
N ILE A 175 -3.03 -14.74 -9.34
CA ILE A 175 -4.13 -14.13 -8.59
C ILE A 175 -5.49 -14.62 -9.13
N ALA A 176 -5.67 -14.62 -10.45
CA ALA A 176 -6.91 -15.07 -11.09
C ALA A 176 -7.18 -16.57 -10.83
N ILE A 177 -6.16 -17.42 -10.95
CA ILE A 177 -6.28 -18.86 -10.64
C ILE A 177 -6.61 -19.06 -9.16
N SER A 178 -5.95 -18.35 -8.25
CA SER A 178 -6.22 -18.39 -6.81
C SER A 178 -7.62 -17.95 -6.44
N ALA A 179 -8.15 -16.91 -7.08
CA ALA A 179 -9.52 -16.47 -6.87
C ALA A 179 -10.53 -17.55 -7.29
N ILE A 180 -10.36 -18.15 -8.47
CA ILE A 180 -11.25 -19.21 -8.98
C ILE A 180 -11.20 -20.44 -8.06
N VAL A 181 -10.00 -20.90 -7.70
CA VAL A 181 -9.83 -22.07 -6.82
C VAL A 181 -10.42 -21.82 -5.44
N GLY A 182 -10.22 -20.61 -4.88
CA GLY A 182 -10.78 -20.24 -3.58
C GLY A 182 -12.31 -20.26 -3.55
N ILE A 183 -12.97 -19.82 -4.63
CA ILE A 183 -14.44 -19.88 -4.76
C ILE A 183 -14.92 -21.33 -4.86
N ILE A 184 -14.26 -22.16 -5.67
CA ILE A 184 -14.65 -23.57 -5.88
C ILE A 184 -14.49 -24.40 -4.59
N LEU A 185 -13.40 -24.18 -3.86
CA LEU A 185 -13.10 -24.93 -2.64
C LEU A 185 -13.79 -24.35 -1.38
N GLY A 186 -14.55 -23.25 -1.52
CA GLY A 186 -15.24 -22.62 -0.39
C GLY A 186 -14.29 -22.07 0.69
N MET A 187 -13.04 -21.76 0.33
CA MET A 187 -11.98 -21.38 1.28
C MET A 187 -12.07 -19.92 1.76
N GLY A 188 -13.10 -19.19 1.31
CA GLY A 188 -13.35 -17.77 1.62
C GLY A 188 -14.31 -17.50 2.77
N HIS A 189 -14.68 -18.53 3.54
CA HIS A 189 -15.49 -18.42 4.75
C HIS A 189 -14.72 -18.92 5.97
#